data_AF-A0A2S4LCQ8-F1
#
_entry.id   AF-A0A2S4LCQ8-F1
#
_cell.length_a   1.000
_cell.length_b   1.000
_cell.length_c   1.000
_cell.angle_alpha   90.00
_cell.angle_beta   90.00
_cell.angle_gamma   90.00
#
_symmetry.space_group_name_H-M   'P 1'
#
loop_
_entity.id
_entity.type
_entity.pdbx_description
1 polymer ?
#
loop_
_entity_poly.entity_id
_entity_poly.type
_entity_poly.pdbx_seq_one_letter_code
_entity_poly.pdbx_strand_id
1 'polypeptide(L)'
;MRHEASRRTLLGGLAALPALTVPVIAATDPDVAYRPQLHAAYAEKRLARPIASVAVDYSIEDQAATLVMRRTWKLCDEVLALPTPQTLCGLGVLGLAAAINLEGLASLQGGVRFEDDDRAVAVARAILAITREPLPEGFEGWGDEPGYFERESAYLESGLGSLPAWAIKEAKRCA
;
A
#
# COMPACT_ATOMS: atom_id res chain seq x y z
N MET A 1 28.38 -43.36 -5.08
CA MET A 1 27.85 -42.08 -4.53
C MET A 1 28.85 -41.00 -4.94
N ARG A 2 28.77 -40.21 -6.02
CA ARG A 2 27.70 -39.50 -6.76
C ARG A 2 26.96 -38.43 -5.94
N HIS A 3 27.52 -37.22 -5.86
CA HIS A 3 26.95 -35.93 -6.33
C HIS A 3 27.56 -34.72 -5.60
N GLU A 4 28.77 -34.27 -5.97
CA GLU A 4 29.35 -32.99 -5.48
C GLU A 4 29.77 -32.02 -6.59
N ALA A 5 29.62 -32.39 -7.88
CA ALA A 5 30.20 -31.63 -8.98
C ALA A 5 29.27 -30.57 -9.63
N SER A 6 28.14 -30.18 -9.02
CA SER A 6 27.08 -29.46 -9.76
C SER A 6 26.78 -28.01 -9.33
N ARG A 7 27.57 -27.37 -8.46
CA ARG A 7 27.27 -25.99 -7.97
C ARG A 7 28.28 -24.89 -8.35
N ARG A 8 29.38 -25.22 -9.05
CA ARG A 8 30.42 -24.22 -9.40
C ARG A 8 30.48 -23.82 -10.88
N THR A 9 29.54 -24.27 -11.72
CA THR A 9 29.57 -24.03 -13.17
C THR A 9 28.48 -23.06 -13.65
N LEU A 10 28.10 -22.08 -12.84
CA LEU A 10 27.10 -21.05 -13.18
C LEU A 10 27.65 -19.61 -13.06
N LEU A 11 28.95 -19.40 -13.25
CA LEU A 11 29.59 -18.08 -13.22
C LEU A 11 30.38 -17.75 -14.50
N GLY A 12 30.11 -18.45 -15.61
CA GLY A 12 30.94 -18.39 -16.82
C GLY A 12 30.25 -17.86 -18.09
N GLY A 13 29.23 -17.01 -18.00
CA GLY A 13 28.47 -16.61 -19.20
C GLY A 13 27.75 -15.27 -19.08
N LEU A 14 28.50 -14.18 -18.86
CA LEU A 14 27.95 -12.80 -18.87
C LEU A 14 28.55 -11.92 -19.97
N ALA A 15 29.22 -12.50 -20.97
CA ALA A 15 29.87 -11.75 -22.04
C ALA A 15 29.34 -12.17 -23.43
N ALA A 16 28.03 -12.06 -23.65
CA ALA A 16 27.40 -11.89 -24.97
C ALA A 16 25.87 -11.93 -24.82
N LEU A 17 25.27 -10.88 -24.27
CA LEU A 17 23.87 -10.63 -24.58
C LEU A 17 23.84 -9.85 -25.90
N PRO A 18 23.22 -10.38 -26.97
CA PRO A 18 22.87 -9.53 -28.10
C PRO A 18 21.99 -8.41 -27.53
N ALA A 19 22.33 -7.17 -27.85
CA ALA A 19 21.49 -6.03 -27.55
C ALA A 19 20.15 -6.23 -28.27
N LEU A 20 19.20 -6.87 -27.58
CA LEU A 20 17.80 -6.82 -27.92
C LEU A 20 17.42 -5.35 -27.76
N THR A 21 17.53 -4.60 -28.84
CA THR A 21 16.84 -3.34 -29.01
C THR A 21 15.35 -3.67 -29.05
N VAL A 22 14.78 -3.90 -27.88
CA VAL A 22 13.34 -3.81 -27.67
C VAL A 22 12.98 -2.39 -28.12
N PRO A 23 12.05 -2.20 -29.06
CA PRO A 23 11.57 -0.86 -29.35
C PRO A 23 11.06 -0.29 -28.03
N VAL A 24 11.77 0.69 -27.49
CA VAL A 24 11.31 1.53 -26.38
C VAL A 24 10.20 2.38 -26.98
N ILE A 25 9.04 1.78 -27.20
CA ILE A 25 7.81 2.53 -27.03
C ILE A 25 7.89 2.95 -25.57
N ALA A 26 8.00 4.25 -25.32
CA ALA A 26 7.87 4.80 -23.98
C ALA A 26 6.44 4.47 -23.51
N ALA A 27 6.25 3.24 -23.03
CA ALA A 27 5.00 2.78 -22.46
C ALA A 27 4.84 3.57 -21.18
N THR A 28 3.95 4.55 -21.21
CA THR A 28 3.52 5.22 -20.00
C THR A 28 2.54 4.28 -19.31
N ASP A 29 3.00 3.63 -18.25
CA ASP A 29 2.11 2.80 -17.43
C ASP A 29 0.96 3.66 -16.89
N PRO A 30 -0.30 3.23 -17.04
CA PRO A 30 -1.47 3.98 -16.55
C PRO A 30 -1.42 4.19 -15.03
N ASP A 31 -0.76 3.28 -14.30
CA ASP A 31 -0.59 3.31 -12.85
C ASP A 31 0.08 4.61 -12.38
N VAL A 32 1.00 5.17 -13.17
CA VAL A 32 1.79 6.34 -12.75
C VAL A 32 0.91 7.56 -12.46
N ALA A 33 -0.24 7.67 -13.13
CA ALA A 33 -1.21 8.75 -12.89
C ALA A 33 -1.92 8.65 -11.53
N TYR A 34 -1.91 7.48 -10.89
CA TYR A 34 -2.54 7.26 -9.58
C TYR A 34 -1.68 7.67 -8.40
N ARG A 35 -0.35 7.79 -8.56
CA ARG A 35 0.56 8.16 -7.46
C ARG A 35 0.07 9.36 -6.62
N PRO A 36 -0.17 10.56 -7.18
CA PRO A 36 -0.63 11.70 -6.37
C PRO A 36 -2.00 11.45 -5.72
N GLN A 37 -2.86 10.66 -6.37
CA GLN A 37 -4.20 10.34 -5.85
C GLN A 37 -4.12 9.41 -4.64
N LEU A 38 -3.24 8.40 -4.68
CA LEU A 38 -2.97 7.51 -3.56
C LEU A 38 -2.40 8.27 -2.36
N HIS A 39 -1.43 9.15 -2.58
CA HIS A 39 -0.87 9.99 -1.50
C HIS A 39 -1.93 10.91 -0.88
N ALA A 40 -2.74 11.57 -1.69
CA ALA A 40 -3.80 12.45 -1.21
C ALA A 40 -4.89 11.67 -0.44
N ALA A 41 -5.35 10.55 -0.98
CA ALA A 41 -6.36 9.71 -0.33
C ALA A 41 -5.83 9.09 0.97
N TYR A 42 -4.56 8.69 0.99
CA TYR A 42 -3.92 8.23 2.22
C TYR A 42 -3.84 9.34 3.27
N ALA A 43 -3.46 10.56 2.91
CA ALA A 43 -3.42 11.69 3.84
C ALA A 43 -4.81 11.98 4.44
N GLU A 44 -5.88 11.94 3.62
CA GLU A 44 -7.26 12.05 4.12
C GLU A 44 -7.61 10.88 5.08
N LYS A 45 -7.27 9.63 4.72
CA LYS A 45 -7.48 8.44 5.56
C LYS A 45 -6.76 8.59 6.90
N ARG A 46 -5.51 9.05 6.87
CA ARG A 46 -4.68 9.26 8.06
C ARG A 46 -5.37 10.20 9.03
N LEU A 47 -5.79 11.37 8.54
CA LEU A 47 -6.48 12.39 9.33
C LEU A 47 -7.85 11.95 9.84
N ALA A 48 -8.55 11.07 9.11
CA ALA A 48 -9.83 10.54 9.54
C ALA A 48 -9.71 9.51 10.69
N ARG A 49 -8.56 8.85 10.83
CA ARG A 49 -8.37 7.71 11.73
C ARG A 49 -8.65 8.00 13.22
N PRO A 50 -8.18 9.13 13.82
CA PRO A 50 -8.49 9.44 15.23
C PRO A 50 -9.98 9.67 15.48
N ILE A 51 -10.71 10.16 14.47
CA ILE A 51 -12.15 10.35 14.58
C ILE A 51 -12.86 8.99 14.47
N ALA A 52 -12.45 8.14 13.53
CA ALA A 52 -12.98 6.80 13.38
C ALA A 52 -12.84 5.96 14.67
N SER A 53 -11.74 6.10 15.41
CA SER A 53 -11.48 5.31 16.62
C SER A 53 -12.36 5.67 17.82
N VAL A 54 -13.03 6.82 17.80
CA VAL A 54 -13.86 7.31 18.92
C VAL A 54 -15.28 7.68 18.52
N ALA A 55 -15.61 7.66 17.22
CA ALA A 55 -16.94 7.97 16.73
C ALA A 55 -17.96 6.96 17.27
N VAL A 56 -19.18 7.44 17.52
CA VAL A 56 -20.28 6.56 17.86
C VAL A 56 -20.70 5.81 16.60
N ASP A 57 -20.89 4.49 16.71
CA ASP A 57 -21.33 3.65 15.60
C ASP A 57 -22.52 4.27 14.85
N TYR A 58 -22.42 4.31 13.52
CA TYR A 58 -23.41 4.89 12.62
C TYR A 58 -23.63 6.41 12.73
N SER A 59 -22.82 7.14 13.51
CA SER A 59 -22.86 8.61 13.49
C SER A 59 -22.40 9.18 12.15
N ILE A 60 -22.63 10.48 11.92
CA ILE A 60 -22.16 11.16 10.71
C ILE A 60 -20.64 11.09 10.60
N GLU A 61 -19.93 11.17 11.72
CA GLU A 61 -18.48 11.06 11.81
C GLU A 61 -17.98 9.66 11.45
N ASP A 62 -18.62 8.61 12.00
CA ASP A 62 -18.30 7.21 11.67
C ASP A 62 -18.53 6.92 10.17
N GLN A 63 -19.68 7.34 9.65
CA GLN A 63 -20.01 7.17 8.23
C GLN A 63 -19.04 7.96 7.32
N ALA A 64 -18.70 9.19 7.69
CA ALA A 64 -17.75 10.00 6.93
C ALA A 64 -16.35 9.40 6.95
N ALA A 65 -15.87 8.92 8.09
CA ALA A 65 -14.57 8.25 8.19
C ALA A 65 -14.55 6.96 7.35
N THR A 66 -15.64 6.18 7.41
CA THR A 66 -15.83 4.98 6.57
C THR A 66 -15.79 5.30 5.08
N LEU A 67 -16.41 6.41 4.65
CA LEU A 67 -16.36 6.85 3.25
C LEU A 67 -14.94 7.21 2.80
N VAL A 68 -14.15 7.89 3.65
CA VAL A 68 -12.74 8.19 3.36
C VAL A 68 -11.94 6.90 3.21
N MET A 69 -12.07 5.97 4.15
CA MET A 69 -11.38 4.67 4.10
C MET A 69 -11.73 3.87 2.84
N ARG A 70 -13.03 3.78 2.51
CA ARG A 70 -13.51 3.10 1.30
C ARG A 70 -12.99 3.74 0.02
N ARG A 71 -12.89 5.07 -0.04
CA ARG A 71 -12.31 5.78 -1.19
C ARG A 71 -10.85 5.40 -1.39
N THR A 72 -10.07 5.35 -0.30
CA THR A 72 -8.65 4.97 -0.35
C THR A 72 -8.48 3.53 -0.81
N TRP A 73 -9.26 2.58 -0.27
CA TRP A 73 -9.21 1.19 -0.71
C TRP A 73 -9.65 1.03 -2.17
N LYS A 74 -10.73 1.70 -2.58
CA LYS A 74 -11.18 1.67 -3.98
C LYS A 74 -10.09 2.14 -4.95
N LEU A 75 -9.33 3.19 -4.61
CA LEU A 75 -8.21 3.64 -5.43
C LEU A 75 -7.08 2.60 -5.50
N CYS A 76 -6.81 1.91 -4.40
CA CYS A 76 -5.83 0.82 -4.39
C CYS A 76 -6.31 -0.33 -5.29
N ASP A 77 -7.57 -0.73 -5.18
CA ASP A 77 -8.17 -1.80 -5.99
C ASP A 77 -8.17 -1.44 -7.48
N GLU A 78 -8.45 -0.18 -7.83
CA GLU A 78 -8.35 0.31 -9.20
C GLU A 78 -6.95 0.14 -9.78
N VAL A 79 -5.90 0.47 -9.01
CA VAL A 79 -4.50 0.26 -9.43
C VAL A 79 -4.16 -1.23 -9.54
N LEU A 80 -4.56 -2.04 -8.56
CA LEU A 80 -4.30 -3.48 -8.56
C LEU A 80 -5.02 -4.23 -9.68
N ALA A 81 -6.09 -3.65 -10.24
CA ALA A 81 -6.83 -4.19 -11.37
C ALA A 81 -6.29 -3.77 -12.74
N LEU A 82 -5.31 -2.86 -12.80
CA LEU A 82 -4.67 -2.45 -14.06
C LEU A 82 -3.80 -3.58 -14.64
N PRO A 83 -3.52 -3.55 -15.96
CA PRO A 83 -2.56 -4.46 -16.57
C PRO A 83 -1.20 -4.38 -15.87
N THR A 84 -0.45 -5.49 -15.86
CA THR A 84 0.86 -5.54 -15.22
C THR A 84 1.78 -4.41 -15.73
N PRO A 85 2.36 -3.60 -14.81
CA PRO A 85 3.25 -2.50 -15.18
C PRO A 85 4.44 -2.96 -16.02
N GLN A 86 4.81 -2.17 -17.02
CA GLN A 86 5.97 -2.44 -17.89
C GLN A 86 7.20 -1.61 -17.50
N THR A 87 7.05 -0.67 -16.57
CA THR A 87 8.11 0.21 -16.08
C THR A 87 8.31 0.09 -14.57
N LEU A 88 9.51 0.45 -14.08
CA LEU A 88 9.78 0.53 -12.64
C LEU A 88 8.91 1.57 -11.93
N CYS A 89 8.51 2.65 -12.62
CA CYS A 89 7.62 3.65 -12.08
C CYS A 89 6.22 3.08 -11.83
N GLY A 90 5.64 2.39 -12.83
CA GLY A 90 4.33 1.75 -12.67
C GLY A 90 4.37 0.63 -11.63
N LEU A 91 5.45 -0.18 -11.60
CA LEU A 91 5.67 -1.18 -10.56
C LEU A 91 5.78 -0.53 -9.17
N GLY A 92 6.40 0.65 -9.07
CA GLY A 92 6.45 1.43 -7.84
C GLY A 92 5.06 1.80 -7.34
N VAL A 93 4.20 2.32 -8.22
CA VAL A 93 2.82 2.69 -7.86
C VAL A 93 1.97 1.48 -7.51
N LEU A 94 2.15 0.35 -8.19
CA LEU A 94 1.53 -0.93 -7.80
C LEU A 94 1.94 -1.33 -6.38
N GLY A 95 3.24 -1.24 -6.06
CA GLY A 95 3.76 -1.49 -4.72
C GLY A 95 3.21 -0.53 -3.66
N LEU A 96 3.03 0.74 -4.01
CA LEU A 96 2.42 1.75 -3.15
C LEU A 96 0.94 1.42 -2.85
N ALA A 97 0.16 1.07 -3.87
CA ALA A 97 -1.24 0.67 -3.71
C ALA A 97 -1.35 -0.59 -2.82
N ALA A 98 -0.50 -1.60 -3.07
CA ALA A 98 -0.44 -2.79 -2.23
C ALA A 98 -0.07 -2.45 -0.77
N ALA A 99 0.91 -1.58 -0.56
CA ALA A 99 1.32 -1.18 0.79
C ALA A 99 0.20 -0.48 1.57
N ILE A 100 -0.56 0.41 0.92
CA ILE A 100 -1.71 1.10 1.53
C ILE A 100 -2.85 0.12 1.84
N ASN A 101 -3.12 -0.84 0.95
CA ASN A 101 -4.18 -1.83 1.13
C ASN A 101 -3.87 -2.78 2.30
N LEU A 102 -2.59 -3.19 2.43
CA LEU A 102 -2.10 -4.11 3.47
C LEU A 102 -1.74 -3.41 4.79
N GLU A 103 -1.95 -2.10 4.92
CA GLU A 103 -1.56 -1.35 6.12
C GLU A 103 -2.28 -1.88 7.37
N GLY A 104 -1.51 -2.13 8.44
CA GLY A 104 -2.05 -2.70 9.69
C GLY A 104 -2.64 -4.11 9.55
N LEU A 105 -2.50 -4.77 8.41
CA LEU A 105 -3.10 -6.10 8.21
C LEU A 105 -2.54 -7.12 9.21
N ALA A 106 -1.27 -7.01 9.59
CA ALA A 106 -0.65 -7.90 10.57
C ALA A 106 -1.15 -7.64 12.02
N SER A 107 -1.83 -6.51 12.29
CA SER A 107 -2.41 -6.19 13.60
C SER A 107 -3.92 -6.46 13.70
N LEU A 108 -4.64 -6.50 12.57
CA LEU A 108 -6.11 -6.49 12.51
C LEU A 108 -6.83 -7.81 12.85
N GLN A 109 -6.12 -8.92 13.03
CA GLN A 109 -6.76 -10.24 13.13
C GLN A 109 -6.57 -10.94 14.48
N GLY A 110 -6.60 -10.24 15.63
CA GLY A 110 -6.62 -10.90 16.95
C GLY A 110 -5.49 -11.93 17.19
N GLY A 111 -4.36 -11.78 16.48
CA GLY A 111 -3.22 -12.70 16.48
C GLY A 111 -3.27 -13.85 15.46
N VAL A 112 -4.36 -14.02 14.69
CA VAL A 112 -4.43 -14.97 13.58
C VAL A 112 -3.76 -14.33 12.37
N ARG A 113 -2.60 -14.84 11.95
CA ARG A 113 -1.97 -14.45 10.68
C ARG A 113 -2.28 -15.50 9.63
N PHE A 114 -2.77 -15.09 8.48
CA PHE A 114 -2.78 -15.95 7.31
C PHE A 114 -1.40 -15.87 6.63
N GLU A 115 -0.81 -17.02 6.28
CA GLU A 115 0.50 -17.06 5.60
C GLU A 115 0.52 -16.23 4.32
N ASP A 116 -0.63 -16.11 3.65
CA ASP A 116 -0.74 -15.36 2.40
C ASP A 116 -0.68 -13.84 2.62
N ASP A 117 -1.13 -13.34 3.78
CA ASP A 117 -1.01 -11.92 4.14
C ASP A 117 0.46 -11.53 4.35
N ASP A 118 1.23 -12.38 5.04
CA ASP A 118 2.66 -12.18 5.26
C ASP A 118 3.46 -12.19 3.95
N ARG A 119 3.09 -13.10 3.04
CA ARG A 119 3.66 -13.15 1.69
C ARG A 119 3.34 -11.88 0.90
N ALA A 120 2.10 -11.39 0.97
CA ALA A 120 1.68 -10.17 0.31
C ALA A 120 2.47 -8.95 0.82
N VAL A 121 2.63 -8.82 2.15
CA VAL A 121 3.44 -7.75 2.77
C VAL A 121 4.91 -7.85 2.33
N ALA A 122 5.49 -9.04 2.31
CA ALA A 122 6.87 -9.24 1.87
C ALA A 122 7.07 -8.83 0.39
N VAL A 123 6.11 -9.14 -0.47
CA VAL A 123 6.12 -8.74 -1.88
C VAL A 123 6.01 -7.22 -2.02
N ALA A 124 5.09 -6.57 -1.31
CA ALA A 124 4.95 -5.10 -1.33
C ALA A 124 6.24 -4.41 -0.89
N ARG A 125 6.87 -4.88 0.20
CA ARG A 125 8.19 -4.39 0.67
C ARG A 125 9.27 -4.54 -0.38
N ALA A 126 9.36 -5.71 -1.01
CA ALA A 126 10.37 -5.97 -2.03
C ALA A 126 10.21 -5.05 -3.24
N ILE A 127 8.97 -4.84 -3.69
CA ILE A 127 8.66 -3.93 -4.79
C ILE A 127 9.09 -2.50 -4.44
N LEU A 128 8.64 -1.97 -3.29
CA LEU A 128 9.00 -0.62 -2.84
C LEU A 128 10.51 -0.43 -2.71
N ALA A 129 11.24 -1.43 -2.20
CA ALA A 129 12.69 -1.38 -2.06
C ALA A 129 13.43 -1.32 -3.40
N ILE A 130 12.97 -2.11 -4.39
CA ILE A 130 13.58 -2.16 -5.73
C ILE A 130 13.27 -0.89 -6.51
N THR A 131 12.04 -0.38 -6.43
CA THR A 131 11.58 0.78 -7.20
C THR A 131 11.95 2.11 -6.53
N ARG A 132 12.30 2.09 -5.24
CA ARG A 132 12.54 3.28 -4.41
C ARG A 132 11.32 4.20 -4.34
N GLU A 133 10.12 3.64 -4.52
CA GLU A 133 8.87 4.38 -4.40
C GLU A 133 8.68 4.85 -2.94
N PRO A 134 8.41 6.15 -2.71
CA PRO A 134 8.21 6.67 -1.37
C PRO A 134 6.87 6.19 -0.79
N LEU A 135 6.89 5.79 0.48
CA LEU A 135 5.65 5.58 1.23
C LEU A 135 4.98 6.93 1.55
N PRO A 136 3.65 6.95 1.76
CA PRO A 136 2.95 8.15 2.18
C PRO A 136 3.45 8.67 3.52
N GLU A 137 3.36 9.99 3.72
CA GLU A 137 3.67 10.58 5.02
C GLU A 137 2.75 10.02 6.10
N GLY A 138 3.33 9.65 7.24
CA GLY A 138 2.59 9.09 8.36
C GLY A 138 2.20 7.62 8.20
N PHE A 139 2.71 6.91 7.18
CA PHE A 139 2.53 5.45 7.04
C PHE A 139 2.88 4.70 8.32
N GLU A 140 1.93 3.93 8.85
CA GLU A 140 2.04 3.34 10.19
C GLU A 140 2.89 2.06 10.22
N GLY A 141 2.99 1.40 9.06
CA GLY A 141 3.58 0.08 8.92
C GLY A 141 2.52 -0.98 8.61
N TRP A 142 2.98 -2.22 8.48
CA TRP A 142 2.11 -3.36 8.20
C TRP A 142 1.59 -4.04 9.48
N GLY A 143 2.15 -3.71 10.64
CA GLY A 143 1.72 -4.22 11.95
C GLY A 143 2.67 -5.23 12.58
N ASP A 144 3.67 -5.70 11.82
CA ASP A 144 4.73 -6.61 12.28
C ASP A 144 6.00 -5.86 12.74
N GLU A 145 6.02 -4.52 12.63
CA GLU A 145 7.14 -3.70 13.08
C GLU A 145 7.17 -3.56 14.62
N PRO A 146 8.36 -3.56 15.23
CA PRO A 146 8.50 -3.25 16.65
C PRO A 146 7.89 -1.88 16.98
N GLY A 147 7.13 -1.81 18.07
CA GLY A 147 6.53 -0.56 18.53
C GLY A 147 5.30 -0.10 17.73
N TYR A 148 4.74 -0.94 16.84
CA TYR A 148 3.59 -0.57 16.00
C TYR A 148 2.41 -0.10 16.83
N PHE A 149 1.98 -0.91 17.81
CA PHE A 149 0.83 -0.60 18.66
C PHE A 149 1.05 0.69 19.47
N GLU A 150 2.24 0.89 20.02
CA GLU A 150 2.56 2.09 20.79
C GLU A 150 2.50 3.36 19.93
N ARG A 151 2.99 3.29 18.68
CA ARG A 151 2.89 4.42 17.73
C ARG A 151 1.46 4.67 17.31
N GLU A 152 0.70 3.61 17.03
CA GLU A 152 -0.70 3.72 16.64
C GLU A 152 -1.53 4.31 17.78
N SER A 153 -1.44 3.75 18.99
CA SER A 153 -2.14 4.25 20.18
C SER A 153 -1.79 5.71 20.47
N ALA A 154 -0.50 6.06 20.49
CA ALA A 154 -0.08 7.45 20.73
C ALA A 154 -0.64 8.42 19.68
N TYR A 155 -0.76 7.98 18.42
CA TYR A 155 -1.37 8.78 17.38
C TYR A 155 -2.87 8.95 17.58
N LEU A 156 -3.61 7.88 17.87
CA LEU A 156 -5.05 7.94 18.11
C LEU A 156 -5.37 8.80 19.34
N GLU A 157 -4.57 8.69 20.40
CA GLU A 157 -4.70 9.47 21.64
C GLU A 157 -4.40 10.97 21.43
N SER A 158 -3.64 11.35 20.40
CA SER A 158 -3.38 12.76 20.11
C SER A 158 -4.66 13.55 19.81
N GLY A 159 -5.72 12.87 19.34
CA GLY A 159 -6.99 13.49 18.96
C GLY A 159 -6.89 14.47 17.76
N LEU A 160 -5.73 14.58 17.13
CA LEU A 160 -5.47 15.47 16.00
C LEU A 160 -5.98 14.81 14.70
N GLY A 161 -7.30 14.73 14.57
CA GLY A 161 -7.99 14.22 13.39
C GLY A 161 -8.85 15.28 12.70
N SER A 162 -9.16 15.04 11.43
CA SER A 162 -10.14 15.84 10.69
C SER A 162 -10.83 15.00 9.63
N LEU A 163 -12.08 15.34 9.33
CA LEU A 163 -12.84 14.74 8.24
C LEU A 163 -12.95 15.74 7.08
N PRO A 164 -12.73 15.31 5.83
CA PRO A 164 -12.89 16.19 4.70
C PRO A 164 -14.36 16.56 4.48
N ALA A 165 -14.61 17.79 4.06
CA ALA A 165 -15.97 18.33 3.91
C ALA A 165 -16.85 17.51 2.95
N TRP A 166 -16.25 16.88 1.93
CA TRP A 166 -16.97 16.02 1.00
C TRP A 166 -17.54 14.78 1.70
N ALA A 167 -16.80 14.17 2.62
CA ALA A 167 -17.21 12.95 3.31
C ALA A 167 -18.35 13.25 4.29
N ILE A 168 -18.26 14.36 5.02
CA ILE A 168 -19.34 14.83 5.91
C ILE A 168 -20.61 15.12 5.11
N LYS A 169 -20.49 15.79 3.95
CA LYS A 169 -21.63 16.11 3.09
C LYS A 169 -22.32 14.84 2.58
N GLU A 170 -21.54 13.85 2.14
CA GLU A 170 -22.08 12.60 1.61
C GLU A 170 -22.69 11.73 2.72
N ALA A 171 -22.06 11.65 3.91
CA ALA A 171 -22.62 10.97 5.07
C ALA A 171 -24.00 11.53 5.46
N LYS A 172 -24.15 12.87 5.48
CA LYS A 172 -25.45 13.53 5.71
C LYS A 172 -26.50 13.27 4.64
N ARG A 173 -26.10 12.86 3.42
CA ARG A 173 -27.04 12.51 2.35
C ARG A 173 -27.59 11.09 2.51
N CYS A 174 -26.86 10.22 3.20
CA CYS A 174 -27.17 8.81 3.39
C CYS A 174 -27.85 8.51 4.74
N ALA A 175 -27.81 9.45 5.68
CA ALA A 175 -28.51 9.42 6.97
C ALA A 175 -29.97 9.86 6.85
#